data_AF-A0A0G0RJV8-F1
#
_entry.id   AF-A0A0G0RJV8-F1
#
_cell.length_a   1.000
_cell.length_b   1.000
_cell.length_c   1.000
_cell.angle_alpha   90.00
_cell.angle_beta   90.00
_cell.angle_gamma   90.00
#
_symmetry.space_group_name_H-M   'P 1'
#
loop_
_entity.id
_entity.type
_entity.pdbx_description
1 polymer ?
#
loop_
_entity_poly.entity_id
_entity_poly.type
_entity_poly.pdbx_seq_one_letter_code
_entity_poly.pdbx_strand_id
1 'polypeptide(L)' 'GSAPYRFFKIVPEKFYVLDPDAKVDKRVEVNFNE' A
#
# COMPACT_ATOMS: atom_id res chain seq x y z
N GLY A 1 -28.99 15.51 14.09
CA GLY A 1 -27.60 15.58 14.56
C GLY A 1 -26.70 15.27 13.40
N SER A 2 -25.73 16.12 13.10
CA SER A 2 -24.77 15.86 12.03
C SER A 2 -23.93 14.64 12.42
N ALA A 3 -23.94 13.59 11.59
CA ALA A 3 -23.10 12.43 11.81
C ALA A 3 -21.63 12.86 11.60
N PRO A 4 -20.75 12.76 12.63
CA PRO A 4 -19.38 13.26 12.55
C PRO A 4 -18.42 12.30 11.84
N TYR A 5 -18.88 11.10 11.48
CA TYR A 5 -18.05 10.05 10.91
C TYR A 5 -17.91 10.22 9.40
N ARG A 6 -16.66 10.33 8.95
CA ARG A 6 -16.30 10.34 7.52
C ARG A 6 -15.68 8.99 7.18
N PHE A 7 -16.18 8.36 6.12
CA PHE A 7 -15.52 7.20 5.54
C PHE A 7 -14.41 7.69 4.61
N PHE A 8 -13.23 7.07 4.75
CA PHE A 8 -12.10 7.31 3.87
C PHE A 8 -11.81 6.05 3.08
N LYS A 9 -11.65 6.19 1.76
CA LYS A 9 -11.16 5.13 0.89
C LYS A 9 -9.75 5.50 0.46
N ILE A 10 -8.79 4.63 0.75
CA ILE A 10 -7.41 4.78 0.28
C ILE A 10 -7.30 3.95 -1.00
N VAL A 11 -6.92 4.61 -2.10
CA VAL A 11 -6.63 3.97 -3.39
C VAL A 11 -5.17 4.29 -3.72
N PRO A 12 -4.23 3.38 -3.43
CA PRO A 12 -2.82 3.63 -3.67
C PRO A 12 -2.51 3.58 -5.17
N GLU A 13 -1.68 4.50 -5.66
CA GLU A 13 -1.17 4.48 -7.04
C GLU A 13 -0.07 3.43 -7.23
N LYS A 14 0.70 3.15 -6.16
CA LYS A 14 1.81 2.19 -6.13
C LYS A 14 1.86 1.48 -4.78
N PHE A 15 2.31 0.22 -4.78
CA PHE A 15 2.49 -0.57 -3.57
C PHE A 15 3.86 -1.24 -3.59
N TYR A 16 4.55 -1.26 -2.45
CA TYR A 16 5.89 -1.81 -2.31
C TYR A 16 5.94 -2.77 -1.13
N VAL A 17 6.67 -3.88 -1.27
CA VAL A 17 6.92 -4.86 -0.20
C VAL A 17 8.42 -5.00 0.04
N LEU A 18 8.80 -5.45 1.24
CA LEU A 18 10.18 -5.81 1.52
C LEU A 18 10.53 -7.11 0.78
N ASP A 19 11.71 -7.11 0.17
CA ASP A 19 12.29 -8.29 -0.47
C ASP A 19 12.82 -9.24 0.62
N PRO A 20 12.22 -10.45 0.80
CA PRO A 20 12.62 -11.36 1.86
C PRO A 20 14.02 -11.97 1.64
N ASP A 21 14.50 -11.97 0.39
CA ASP A 21 15.79 -12.58 0.03
C ASP A 21 16.93 -11.54 0.02
N ALA A 22 16.59 -10.25 0.14
CA ALA A 22 17.58 -9.20 0.20
C ALA A 22 18.29 -9.19 1.56
N LYS A 23 19.63 -9.19 1.53
CA LYS A 23 20.47 -9.04 2.73
C LYS A 23 20.47 -7.62 3.32
N VAL A 24 19.73 -6.71 2.69
CA VAL A 24 19.63 -5.29 3.02
C VAL A 24 18.18 -4.85 2.82
N ASP A 25 17.81 -3.73 3.40
CA ASP A 25 16.48 -3.13 3.22
C ASP A 25 16.28 -2.74 1.74
N LYS A 26 15.61 -3.64 1.03
CA LYS A 26 15.23 -3.48 -0.37
C LYS A 26 13.73 -3.63 -0.50
N ARG A 27 13.12 -2.66 -1.18
CA ARG A 27 11.68 -2.65 -1.46
C ARG A 27 11.45 -2.98 -2.93
N VAL A 28 10.44 -3.80 -3.20
CA VAL A 28 10.04 -4.23 -4.54
C VAL A 28 8.63 -3.71 -4.80
N GLU A 29 8.46 -3.02 -5.93
CA GLU A 29 7.14 -2.57 -6.39
C GLU A 29 6.29 -3.78 -6.80
N VAL A 30 5.08 -3.85 -6.29
CA VAL A 30 4.11 -4.88 -6.67
C VAL A 30 3.27 -4.33 -7.80
N ASN A 31 3.39 -4.95 -8.97
CA ASN A 31 2.49 -4.67 -10.08
C ASN A 31 1.18 -5.39 -9.85
N PHE A 32 0.08 -4.63 -9.75
CA PHE A 32 -1.28 -5.17 -9.75
C PHE A 32 -1.68 -5.58 -11.18
N ASN A 33 -0.96 -6.52 -11.78
CA ASN A 33 -1.33 -7.08 -13.07
C ASN A 33 -2.14 -8.36 -12.82
N GLU A 34 -3.39 -8.36 -13.25
CA GLU A 34 -4.23 -9.55 -13.43
C GLU A 34 -3.73 -10.42 -14.59
#